data_AF-A0A524HS54-F1
#
_entry.id   AF-A0A524HS54-F1
#
_cell.length_a   1.000
_cell.length_b   1.000
_cell.length_c   1.000
_cell.angle_alpha   90.00
_cell.angle_beta   90.00
_cell.angle_gamma   90.00
#
_symmetry.space_group_name_H-M   'P 1'
#
loop_
_entity.id
_entity.type
_entity.pdbx_description
1 polymer ?
#
loop_
_entity_poly.entity_id
_entity_poly.type
_entity_poly.pdbx_seq_one_letter_code
_entity_poly.pdbx_strand_id
1 'polypeptide(L)'
;REEYRVTIDLGADPGRMDELTKAIFREIKRLKKKGPTAKEVDEVRLAESRDYETNSRLNGWWMAQLAERYRIGEDPAGMTRFPETLKLLTTKAVKEAARTYFNTKRYVQVTLYPEKK
;
A
#
# COMPACT_ATOMS: atom_id res chain seq x y z
N ARG A 1 21.55 -3.87 -0.25
CA ARG A 1 20.59 -4.67 -1.04
C ARG A 1 19.23 -4.06 -0.74
N GLU A 2 18.44 -3.70 -1.74
CA GLU A 2 17.09 -3.18 -1.49
C GLU A 2 16.22 -4.31 -0.92
N GLU A 3 15.56 -4.03 0.22
CA GLU A 3 14.66 -4.95 0.90
C GLU A 3 13.26 -4.35 0.91
N TYR A 4 12.25 -5.20 0.73
CA TYR A 4 10.85 -4.79 0.80
C TYR A 4 10.07 -5.75 1.68
N ARG A 5 9.02 -5.22 2.32
CA ARG A 5 8.04 -5.98 3.09
C ARG A 5 6.66 -5.48 2.72
N VAL A 6 5.75 -6.40 2.45
CA VAL A 6 4.32 -6.11 2.30
C VAL A 6 3.61 -6.79 3.46
N THR A 7 2.91 -6.02 4.27
CA THR A 7 2.15 -6.50 5.43
C THR A 7 0.66 -6.32 5.15
N ILE A 8 -0.14 -7.32 5.53
CA ILE A 8 -1.60 -7.24 5.50
C ILE A 8 -2.05 -7.56 6.92
N ASP A 9 -2.55 -6.54 7.61
CA ASP A 9 -3.04 -6.64 8.97
C ASP A 9 -4.57 -6.56 8.97
N LEU A 10 -5.21 -7.51 9.65
CA LEU A 10 -6.67 -7.51 9.82
C LEU A 10 -7.05 -8.04 11.21
N GLY A 11 -8.04 -7.39 11.81
CA GLY A 11 -8.77 -7.96 12.94
C GLY A 11 -9.75 -9.02 12.42
N ALA A 12 -9.71 -10.22 13.02
CA ALA A 12 -10.52 -11.34 12.56
C ALA A 12 -11.06 -12.15 13.73
N ASP A 13 -12.27 -12.68 13.55
CA ASP A 13 -12.81 -13.73 14.42
C ASP A 13 -11.93 -14.99 14.27
N PRO A 14 -11.42 -15.58 15.37
CA PRO A 14 -10.68 -16.84 15.38
C PRO A 14 -11.26 -17.94 14.48
N GLY A 15 -12.59 -18.07 14.43
CA GLY A 15 -13.29 -19.08 13.64
C GLY A 15 -13.30 -18.83 12.14
N ARG A 16 -12.93 -17.61 11.70
CA ARG A 16 -12.98 -17.18 10.28
C ARG A 16 -11.60 -16.99 9.65
N MET A 17 -10.52 -17.29 10.39
CA MET A 17 -9.15 -17.07 9.93
C MET A 17 -8.85 -17.73 8.58
N ASP A 18 -9.27 -18.97 8.39
CA ASP A 18 -9.04 -19.70 7.13
C ASP A 18 -9.80 -19.11 5.94
N GLU A 19 -11.05 -18.70 6.19
CA GLU A 19 -11.92 -18.06 5.19
C GLU A 19 -11.29 -16.74 4.71
N LEU A 20 -10.86 -15.91 5.65
CA LEU A 20 -10.25 -14.60 5.39
C LEU A 20 -8.89 -14.75 4.71
N THR A 21 -8.06 -15.69 5.15
CA THR A 21 -6.78 -16.00 4.51
C THR A 21 -7.00 -16.38 3.04
N LYS A 22 -7.96 -17.28 2.76
CA LYS A 22 -8.31 -17.67 1.39
C LYS A 22 -8.83 -16.48 0.57
N ALA A 23 -9.62 -15.59 1.18
CA ALA A 23 -10.12 -14.39 0.52
C ALA A 23 -8.99 -13.43 0.12
N ILE A 24 -8.02 -13.20 1.00
CA ILE A 24 -6.84 -12.36 0.73
C ILE A 24 -6.04 -12.93 -0.44
N PHE A 25 -5.73 -14.24 -0.42
CA PHE A 25 -4.97 -14.86 -1.52
C PHE A 25 -5.73 -14.87 -2.84
N ARG A 26 -7.07 -15.02 -2.81
CA ARG A 26 -7.91 -14.87 -4.00
C ARG A 26 -7.79 -13.47 -4.58
N GLU A 27 -7.78 -12.45 -3.73
CA GLU A 27 -7.67 -11.05 -4.16
C GLU A 27 -6.28 -10.72 -4.71
N ILE A 28 -5.22 -11.17 -4.04
CA ILE A 28 -3.84 -11.08 -4.57
C ILE A 28 -3.74 -11.73 -5.95
N LYS A 29 -4.35 -12.91 -6.13
CA LYS A 29 -4.36 -13.61 -7.42
C LYS A 29 -5.16 -12.84 -8.48
N ARG A 30 -6.31 -12.24 -8.11
CA ARG A 30 -7.10 -11.36 -8.99
C ARG A 30 -6.24 -10.18 -9.45
N LEU A 31 -5.60 -9.48 -8.50
CA LEU A 31 -4.80 -8.29 -8.76
C LEU A 31 -3.59 -8.60 -9.65
N LYS A 32 -2.89 -9.71 -9.41
CA LYS A 32 -1.81 -10.18 -10.30
C LYS A 32 -2.27 -10.55 -11.71
N LYS A 33 -3.45 -11.15 -11.84
CA LYS A 33 -3.98 -11.65 -13.12
C LYS A 33 -4.59 -10.54 -13.96
N LYS A 34 -5.53 -9.80 -13.37
CA LYS A 34 -6.35 -8.79 -14.05
C LYS A 34 -5.81 -7.37 -13.85
N GLY A 35 -5.19 -7.09 -12.70
CA GLY A 35 -4.92 -5.72 -12.25
C GLY A 35 -6.15 -5.10 -11.58
N PRO A 36 -6.02 -3.89 -11.03
CA PRO A 36 -7.17 -3.13 -10.58
C PRO A 36 -7.99 -2.66 -11.78
N THR A 37 -9.25 -2.30 -11.52
CA THR A 37 -10.10 -1.61 -12.49
C THR A 37 -9.62 -0.17 -12.68
N ALA A 38 -9.98 0.46 -13.81
CA ALA A 38 -9.70 1.88 -14.03
C ALA A 38 -10.34 2.75 -12.94
N LYS A 39 -11.58 2.42 -12.56
CA LYS A 39 -12.31 3.10 -11.48
C LYS A 39 -11.58 3.04 -10.14
N GLU A 40 -11.10 1.87 -9.73
CA GLU A 40 -10.32 1.71 -8.48
C GLU A 40 -9.06 2.60 -8.49
N VAL A 41 -8.36 2.69 -9.63
CA VAL A 41 -7.16 3.55 -9.75
C VAL A 41 -7.52 5.03 -9.69
N ASP A 42 -8.59 5.44 -10.36
CA ASP A 42 -9.02 6.84 -10.40
C ASP A 42 -9.55 7.31 -9.05
N GLU A 43 -10.26 6.45 -8.31
CA GLU A 43 -10.70 6.73 -6.93
C GLU A 43 -9.50 6.93 -5.99
N VAL A 44 -8.46 6.08 -6.08
CA VAL A 44 -7.24 6.25 -5.28
C VAL A 44 -6.50 7.53 -5.65
N ARG A 45 -6.32 7.82 -6.95
CA ARG A 45 -5.70 9.08 -7.40
C ARG A 45 -6.42 10.31 -6.86
N LEU A 46 -7.76 10.28 -6.87
CA LEU A 46 -8.58 11.37 -6.36
C LEU A 46 -8.43 11.53 -4.84
N ALA A 47 -8.45 10.42 -4.09
CA ALA A 47 -8.25 10.44 -2.64
C ALA A 47 -6.89 11.02 -2.26
N GLU A 48 -5.81 10.46 -2.84
CA GLU A 48 -4.43 10.91 -2.58
C GLU A 48 -4.21 12.39 -2.97
N SER A 49 -4.82 12.84 -4.08
CA SER A 49 -4.75 14.24 -4.50
C SER A 49 -5.41 15.19 -3.49
N ARG A 50 -6.56 14.80 -2.93
CA ARG A 50 -7.28 15.59 -1.91
C ARG A 50 -6.54 15.62 -0.58
N ASP A 51 -5.98 14.48 -0.19
CA ASP A 51 -5.17 14.37 1.02
C ASP A 51 -3.93 15.25 0.90
N TYR A 52 -3.26 15.26 -0.26
CA TYR A 52 -2.15 16.17 -0.51
C TYR A 52 -2.57 17.66 -0.46
N GLU A 53 -3.69 18.02 -1.10
CA GLU A 53 -4.18 19.41 -1.09
C GLU A 53 -4.44 19.92 0.33
N THR A 54 -4.99 19.05 1.19
CA THR A 54 -5.29 19.40 2.58
C THR A 54 -4.03 19.41 3.43
N ASN A 55 -3.21 18.38 3.34
CA ASN A 55 -2.04 18.19 4.19
C ASN A 55 -0.90 19.16 3.87
N SER A 56 -0.70 19.51 2.59
CA SER A 56 0.33 20.48 2.17
C SER A 56 0.09 21.91 2.67
N ARG A 57 -1.05 22.19 3.33
CA ARG A 57 -1.31 23.46 4.02
C ARG A 57 -0.85 23.44 5.48
N LEU A 58 -0.41 22.30 6.00
CA LEU A 58 -0.08 22.10 7.40
C LEU A 58 1.43 22.03 7.61
N ASN A 59 1.98 22.90 8.46
CA ASN A 59 3.42 22.91 8.80
C ASN A 59 3.91 21.55 9.32
N GLY A 60 3.09 20.86 10.11
CA GLY A 60 3.42 19.54 10.64
C GLY A 60 3.64 18.49 9.55
N TRP A 61 2.88 18.57 8.45
CA TRP A 61 3.07 17.68 7.31
C TRP A 61 4.41 17.94 6.62
N TRP A 62 4.75 19.20 6.35
CA TRP A 62 6.05 19.56 5.74
C TRP A 62 7.22 19.11 6.60
N MET A 63 7.16 19.33 7.91
CA MET A 63 8.20 18.88 8.84
C MET A 63 8.37 17.36 8.81
N ALA A 64 7.27 16.60 8.80
CA ALA A 64 7.33 15.14 8.70
C ALA A 64 7.92 14.66 7.37
N GLN A 65 7.51 15.26 6.25
CA GLN A 65 8.02 14.90 4.91
C GLN A 65 9.51 15.21 4.76
N LEU A 66 9.94 16.40 5.20
CA LEU A 66 11.35 16.80 5.17
C LEU A 66 12.20 15.86 6.03
N ALA A 67 11.79 15.63 7.29
CA ALA A 67 12.52 14.76 8.19
C ALA A 67 12.69 13.35 7.62
N GLU A 68 11.63 12.77 7.05
CA GLU A 68 11.68 11.43 6.45
C GLU A 68 12.60 11.39 5.21
N ARG A 69 12.46 12.34 4.29
CA ARG A 69 13.28 12.40 3.07
C ARG A 69 14.77 12.55 3.39
N TYR A 70 15.11 13.41 4.36
CA TYR A 70 16.48 13.51 4.88
C TYR A 70 16.95 12.19 5.50
N ARG A 71 16.10 11.50 6.26
CA ARG A 71 16.45 10.22 6.91
C ARG A 71 16.78 9.12 5.90
N ILE A 72 16.06 9.06 4.78
CA ILE A 72 16.25 8.04 3.74
C ILE A 72 17.17 8.48 2.59
N GLY A 73 17.69 9.71 2.63
CA GLY A 73 18.59 10.26 1.62
C GLY A 73 17.91 10.63 0.29
N GLU A 74 16.61 10.90 0.31
CA GLU A 74 15.85 11.35 -0.86
C GLU A 74 15.89 12.88 -1.02
N ASP A 75 15.67 13.37 -2.26
CA ASP A 75 15.51 14.79 -2.55
C ASP A 75 14.33 15.39 -1.74
N PRO A 76 14.58 16.35 -0.83
CA PRO A 76 13.54 17.01 -0.05
C PRO A 76 12.53 17.75 -0.94
N ALA A 77 12.96 18.26 -2.10
CA ALA A 77 12.07 18.95 -3.03
C ALA A 77 11.12 17.98 -3.77
N GLY A 78 11.32 16.67 -3.67
CA GLY A 78 10.48 15.67 -4.32
C GLY A 78 9.01 15.67 -3.85
N MET A 79 8.74 16.15 -2.64
CA MET A 79 7.37 16.23 -2.10
C MET A 79 6.47 17.19 -2.88
N THR A 80 7.02 18.25 -3.51
CA THR A 80 6.23 19.20 -4.31
C THR A 80 5.78 18.60 -5.63
N ARG A 81 6.46 17.54 -6.10
CA ARG A 81 6.17 16.83 -7.34
C ARG A 81 5.16 15.68 -7.16
N PHE A 82 4.60 15.53 -5.96
CA PHE A 82 3.67 14.45 -5.64
C PHE A 82 2.46 14.39 -6.60
N PRO A 83 1.79 15.50 -6.93
CA PRO A 83 0.67 15.47 -7.90
C PRO A 83 1.04 14.90 -9.27
N GLU A 84 2.25 15.18 -9.76
CA GLU A 84 2.76 14.63 -11.02
C GLU A 84 3.00 13.12 -10.91
N THR A 85 3.47 12.63 -9.76
CA THR A 85 3.72 11.20 -9.53
C THR A 85 2.44 10.37 -9.57
N LEU A 86 1.27 10.94 -9.24
CA LEU A 86 -0.02 10.23 -9.31
C LEU A 86 -0.38 9.80 -10.74
N LYS A 87 0.18 10.45 -11.76
CA LYS A 87 0.03 10.05 -13.16
C LYS A 87 0.71 8.71 -13.46
N LEU A 88 1.75 8.36 -12.71
CA LEU A 88 2.47 7.09 -12.82
C LEU A 88 1.67 5.91 -12.26
N LEU A 89 0.71 6.17 -11.36
CA LEU A 89 -0.17 5.15 -10.80
C LEU A 89 -1.18 4.66 -11.85
N THR A 90 -0.81 3.68 -12.68
CA THR A 90 -1.69 3.13 -13.72
C THR A 90 -2.13 1.71 -13.40
N THR A 91 -3.22 1.23 -14.01
CA THR A 91 -3.66 -0.17 -13.87
C THR A 91 -2.55 -1.16 -14.23
N LYS A 92 -1.75 -0.84 -15.26
CA LYS A 92 -0.57 -1.62 -15.67
C LYS A 92 0.51 -1.61 -14.60
N ALA A 93 0.90 -0.43 -14.10
CA ALA A 93 1.93 -0.30 -13.07
C ALA A 93 1.56 -1.06 -11.79
N VAL A 94 0.31 -0.95 -11.33
CA VAL A 94 -0.18 -1.68 -10.15
C VAL A 94 -0.17 -3.20 -10.40
N LYS A 95 -0.57 -3.65 -11.60
CA LYS A 95 -0.52 -5.07 -11.96
C LYS A 95 0.90 -5.63 -11.99
N GLU A 96 1.85 -4.87 -12.52
CA GLU A 96 3.27 -5.22 -12.54
C GLU A 96 3.83 -5.26 -11.12
N ALA A 97 3.57 -4.24 -10.31
CA ALA A 97 3.93 -4.21 -8.89
C ALA A 97 3.33 -5.40 -8.12
N ALA A 98 2.06 -5.73 -8.35
CA ALA A 98 1.42 -6.88 -7.71
C ALA A 98 2.11 -8.20 -8.09
N ARG A 99 2.61 -8.35 -9.32
CA ARG A 99 3.36 -9.55 -9.75
C ARG A 99 4.73 -9.63 -9.09
N THR A 100 5.41 -8.49 -8.95
CA THR A 100 6.75 -8.39 -8.36
C THR A 100 6.74 -8.56 -6.84
N TYR A 101 5.90 -7.79 -6.13
CA TYR A 101 6.01 -7.64 -4.68
C TYR A 101 5.20 -8.68 -3.90
N PHE A 102 4.05 -9.15 -4.40
CA PHE A 102 3.30 -10.22 -3.72
C PHE A 102 3.92 -11.60 -3.97
N ASN A 103 5.14 -11.85 -3.51
CA ASN A 103 5.78 -13.15 -3.66
C ASN A 103 5.21 -14.17 -2.66
N THR A 104 4.24 -14.97 -3.10
CA THR A 104 3.59 -16.00 -2.26
C THR A 104 4.50 -17.17 -1.88
N LYS A 105 5.72 -17.27 -2.45
CA LYS A 105 6.74 -18.23 -2.00
C LYS A 105 7.54 -17.72 -0.79
N ARG A 106 7.45 -16.43 -0.48
CA ARG A 106 8.10 -15.78 0.68
C ARG A 106 7.02 -15.10 1.52
N TYR A 107 6.27 -15.92 2.25
CA TYR A 107 5.12 -15.50 3.04
C TYR A 107 5.23 -16.05 4.47
N VAL A 108 4.81 -15.25 5.44
CA VAL A 108 4.66 -15.64 6.84
C VAL A 108 3.26 -15.22 7.28
N GLN A 109 2.52 -16.14 7.89
CA GLN A 109 1.26 -15.85 8.56
C GLN A 109 1.50 -15.84 10.07
N VAL A 110 1.08 -14.77 10.72
CA VAL A 110 1.06 -14.69 12.19
C VAL A 110 -0.38 -14.45 12.61
N THR A 111 -0.90 -15.29 13.50
CA THR A 111 -2.25 -15.17 14.04
C THR A 111 -2.16 -15.11 15.55
N LEU A 112 -2.76 -14.07 16.16
CA LEU A 112 -2.91 -13.95 17.61
C LEU A 112 -4.31 -14.42 18.00
N TYR A 113 -4.39 -15.49 18.80
CA TYR A 113 -5.64 -16.00 19.36
C TYR A 113 -5.83 -15.49 20.80
N PRO A 114 -7.08 -15.37 21.28
CA PRO A 114 -7.34 -15.08 22.68
C PRO A 114 -6.79 -16.19 23.59
N GLU A 115 -6.45 -15.83 24.82
CA GLU A 115 -5.98 -16.77 25.83
C GLU A 115 -7.03 -17.86 26.11
N LYS A 116 -6.59 -19.10 26.26
CA LYS A 116 -7.45 -20.18 26.74
C LYS A 116 -7.63 -20.01 28.25
N LYS A 117 -8.88 -19.94 28.72
CA LYS A 117 -9.17 -20.02 30.16
C LYS A 117 -8.76 -21.35 30.75
#